data_AF-A0A1L9PVZ5-F1
#
_entry.id   AF-A0A1L9PVZ5-F1
#
_cell.length_a   1.000
_cell.length_b   1.000
_cell.length_c   1.000
_cell.angle_alpha   90.00
_cell.angle_beta   90.00
_cell.angle_gamma   90.00
#
_symmetry.space_group_name_H-M   'P 1'
#
loop_
_entity.id
_entity.type
_entity.pdbx_description
1 polymer ?
#
loop_
_entity_poly.entity_id
_entity_poly.type
_entity_poly.pdbx_seq_one_letter_code
_entity_poly.pdbx_strand_id
1 'polypeptide(L)'
;MEPESASKFTDTNRLEFLQKALDNASLLIGTQFESDYFRRRLRYTLDYKGVPTYQAISFILKAIPAAHQYLQCGESVTALHQAAQMFDEAGCADAARDVRREQKRIAQLTQIILPEPTDNNSAAGFAPSTSGNPIDGRTAGTGGLDFPTFLDTATWDEPFPILDLFMFD
;
A
#
# COMPACT_ATOMS: atom_id res chain seq x y z
N MET A 1 49.57 -12.31 0.37
CA MET A 1 48.55 -11.40 0.93
C MET A 1 47.33 -11.60 0.06
N GLU A 2 46.55 -12.63 0.39
CA GLU A 2 45.35 -13.00 -0.37
C GLU A 2 44.18 -12.12 0.11
N PRO A 3 43.32 -11.64 -0.80
CA PRO A 3 42.13 -10.92 -0.39
C PRO A 3 41.15 -11.91 0.25
N GLU A 4 40.80 -11.66 1.51
CA GLU A 4 39.66 -12.32 2.16
C GLU A 4 38.43 -12.08 1.28
N SER A 5 38.01 -13.13 0.58
CA SER A 5 36.74 -13.17 -0.12
C SER A 5 35.66 -13.14 0.95
N ALA A 6 35.18 -11.93 1.27
CA ALA A 6 33.99 -11.73 2.09
C ALA A 6 32.86 -12.54 1.45
N SER A 7 32.62 -13.72 2.01
CA SER A 7 31.61 -14.63 1.53
C SER A 7 30.28 -13.89 1.58
N LYS A 8 29.65 -13.72 0.41
CA LYS A 8 28.27 -13.25 0.24
C LYS A 8 27.30 -14.27 0.82
N PHE A 9 27.38 -14.56 2.12
CA PHE A 9 26.32 -15.27 2.81
C PHE A 9 25.17 -14.29 2.99
N THR A 10 24.04 -14.62 2.39
CA THR A 10 22.76 -13.94 2.63
C THR A 10 22.44 -14.04 4.12
N ASP A 11 22.25 -12.90 4.78
CA ASP A 11 21.89 -12.83 6.19
C ASP A 11 20.48 -13.40 6.38
N THR A 12 20.41 -14.69 6.75
CA THR A 12 19.17 -15.44 6.87
C THR A 12 18.27 -14.86 7.95
N ASN A 13 18.83 -14.34 9.04
CA ASN A 13 18.06 -13.73 10.13
C ASN A 13 17.32 -12.48 9.64
N ARG A 14 17.97 -11.63 8.84
CA ARG A 14 17.33 -10.46 8.23
C ARG A 14 16.24 -10.86 7.25
N LEU A 15 16.46 -11.90 6.45
CA LEU A 15 15.46 -12.39 5.50
C LEU A 15 14.23 -12.96 6.21
N GLU A 16 14.42 -13.74 7.28
CA GLU A 16 13.31 -14.24 8.09
C GLU A 16 12.51 -13.12 8.77
N PHE A 17 13.22 -12.10 9.28
CA PHE A 17 12.57 -10.92 9.83
C PHE A 17 11.73 -10.19 8.78
N LEU A 18 12.29 -9.97 7.58
CA LEU A 18 11.57 -9.33 6.48
C LEU A 18 10.34 -10.14 6.05
N GLN A 19 10.46 -11.45 5.94
CA GLN A 19 9.33 -12.32 5.60
C GLN A 19 8.23 -12.20 6.67
N LYS A 20 8.56 -12.33 7.95
CA LYS A 20 7.57 -12.19 9.03
C LYS A 20 6.90 -10.81 9.04
N ALA A 21 7.67 -9.74 8.80
CA ALA A 21 7.12 -8.39 8.73
C ALA A 21 6.15 -8.25 7.53
N LEU A 22 6.49 -8.87 6.39
CA LEU A 22 5.67 -8.89 5.19
C LEU A 22 4.36 -9.67 5.40
N ASP A 23 4.43 -10.82 6.06
CA ASP A 23 3.28 -11.65 6.42
C ASP A 23 2.34 -10.88 7.36
N ASN A 24 2.89 -10.21 8.38
CA ASN A 24 2.10 -9.40 9.32
C ASN A 24 1.47 -8.17 8.65
N ALA A 25 2.17 -7.50 7.74
CA ALA A 25 1.61 -6.39 6.97
C ALA A 25 0.44 -6.86 6.09
N SER A 26 0.60 -8.03 5.45
CA SER A 26 -0.43 -8.65 4.61
C SER A 26 -1.66 -9.05 5.45
N LEU A 27 -1.43 -9.66 6.62
CA LEU A 27 -2.46 -10.04 7.58
C LEU A 27 -3.24 -8.82 8.10
N LEU A 28 -2.55 -7.73 8.44
CA LEU A 28 -3.21 -6.50 8.90
C LEU A 28 -4.19 -5.96 7.85
N ILE A 29 -3.76 -5.91 6.59
CA ILE A 29 -4.62 -5.43 5.50
C ILE A 29 -5.79 -6.39 5.28
N GLY A 30 -5.53 -7.71 5.28
CA GLY A 30 -6.57 -8.73 5.11
C GLY A 30 -7.64 -8.64 6.20
N THR A 31 -7.24 -8.53 7.47
CA THR A 31 -8.18 -8.40 8.60
C THR A 31 -8.99 -7.10 8.56
N GLN A 32 -8.39 -6.00 8.10
CA GLN A 32 -9.10 -4.74 7.88
C GLN A 32 -10.11 -4.82 6.73
N PHE A 33 -9.75 -5.53 5.66
CA PHE A 33 -10.62 -5.77 4.50
C PHE A 33 -11.81 -6.66 4.85
N GLU A 34 -11.61 -7.73 5.60
CA GLU A 34 -12.69 -8.61 6.05
C GLU A 34 -13.66 -7.93 7.03
N SER A 35 -13.22 -6.87 7.72
CA SER A 35 -14.05 -6.14 8.67
C SER A 35 -14.96 -5.12 7.98
N ASP A 36 -16.23 -5.49 7.78
CA ASP A 36 -17.28 -4.58 7.31
C ASP A 36 -17.37 -3.29 8.12
N TYR A 37 -17.17 -3.40 9.44
CA TYR A 37 -17.18 -2.25 10.34
C TYR A 37 -16.03 -1.29 10.02
N PHE A 38 -14.83 -1.83 9.78
CA PHE A 38 -13.67 -1.03 9.42
C PHE A 38 -13.90 -0.36 8.05
N ARG A 39 -14.25 -1.13 7.02
CA ARG A 39 -14.44 -0.63 5.64
C ARG A 39 -15.46 0.50 5.56
N ARG A 40 -16.63 0.35 6.20
CA ARG A 40 -17.67 1.39 6.20
C ARG A 40 -17.26 2.66 6.94
N ARG A 41 -16.40 2.54 7.95
CA ARG A 41 -15.93 3.68 8.75
C ARG A 41 -14.65 4.30 8.22
N LEU A 42 -13.93 3.60 7.35
CA LEU A 42 -12.63 3.99 6.84
C LEU A 42 -12.65 5.41 6.27
N ARG A 43 -13.68 5.78 5.49
CA ARG A 43 -13.88 7.15 4.97
C ARG A 43 -13.87 8.24 6.05
N TYR A 44 -14.34 7.94 7.25
CA TYR A 44 -14.45 8.91 8.35
C TYR A 44 -13.30 8.80 9.35
N THR A 45 -12.59 7.67 9.34
CA THR A 45 -11.54 7.38 10.32
C THR A 45 -10.14 7.32 9.73
N LEU A 46 -10.00 7.35 8.40
CA LEU A 46 -9.09 8.27 7.74
C LEU A 46 -7.76 8.49 8.47
N ASP A 47 -7.67 9.73 8.91
CA ASP A 47 -6.55 10.37 9.59
C ASP A 47 -6.15 9.69 10.92
N TYR A 48 -7.04 8.95 11.57
CA TYR A 48 -6.78 8.34 12.89
C TYR A 48 -6.53 6.83 12.84
N LYS A 49 -7.18 6.11 11.94
CA LYS A 49 -7.19 4.64 11.86
C LYS A 49 -6.59 4.10 10.57
N GLY A 50 -6.34 4.95 9.58
CA GLY A 50 -5.68 4.57 8.33
C GLY A 50 -4.15 4.48 8.44
N VAL A 51 -3.55 5.04 9.50
CA VAL A 51 -2.09 5.03 9.69
C VAL A 51 -1.49 3.61 9.65
N PRO A 52 -2.03 2.60 10.36
CA PRO A 52 -1.50 1.24 10.28
C PRO A 52 -1.63 0.63 8.88
N THR A 53 -2.74 0.90 8.19
CA THR A 53 -2.96 0.46 6.81
C THR A 53 -1.93 1.07 5.86
N TYR A 54 -1.68 2.38 5.99
CA TYR A 54 -0.68 3.10 5.21
C TYR A 54 0.72 2.55 5.43
N GLN A 55 1.10 2.32 6.69
CA GLN A 55 2.43 1.78 7.03
C GLN A 55 2.62 0.35 6.49
N ALA A 56 1.61 -0.50 6.58
CA ALA A 56 1.66 -1.85 6.01
C ALA A 56 1.82 -1.83 4.50
N ILE A 57 1.05 -0.99 3.79
CA ILE A 57 1.17 -0.83 2.33
C ILE A 57 2.57 -0.32 1.98
N SER A 58 3.03 0.74 2.64
CA SER A 58 4.36 1.32 2.41
C SER A 58 5.46 0.27 2.58
N PHE A 59 5.40 -0.50 3.68
CA PHE A 59 6.35 -1.58 3.94
C PHE A 59 6.36 -2.61 2.80
N ILE A 60 5.19 -3.12 2.39
CA ILE A 60 5.09 -4.09 1.28
C ILE A 60 5.68 -3.50 -0.01
N LEU A 61 5.32 -2.26 -0.35
CA LEU A 61 5.75 -1.60 -1.57
C LEU A 61 7.27 -1.37 -1.64
N LYS A 62 7.95 -1.34 -0.50
CA LYS A 62 9.40 -1.15 -0.43
C LYS A 62 10.17 -2.45 -0.24
N ALA A 63 9.65 -3.38 0.58
CA ALA A 63 10.31 -4.65 0.89
C ALA A 63 10.41 -5.56 -0.33
N ILE A 64 9.33 -5.64 -1.13
CA ILE A 64 9.30 -6.54 -2.29
C ILE A 64 10.32 -6.11 -3.35
N PRO A 65 10.39 -4.86 -3.83
CA PRO A 65 11.42 -4.45 -4.78
C PRO A 65 12.86 -4.73 -4.29
N ALA A 66 13.11 -4.57 -2.99
CA ALA A 66 14.44 -4.76 -2.40
C ALA A 66 14.85 -6.24 -2.29
N ALA A 67 13.91 -7.16 -2.04
CA ALA A 67 14.25 -8.54 -1.66
C ALA A 67 13.35 -9.64 -2.26
N HIS A 68 12.54 -9.35 -3.30
CA HIS A 68 11.60 -10.31 -3.90
C HIS A 68 12.19 -11.67 -4.26
N GLN A 69 13.47 -11.74 -4.64
CA GLN A 69 14.14 -13.00 -5.00
C GLN A 69 14.24 -13.99 -3.82
N TYR A 70 14.11 -13.50 -2.60
CA TYR A 70 14.26 -14.26 -1.36
C TYR A 70 12.96 -14.30 -0.54
N LEU A 71 11.90 -13.63 -0.99
CA LEU A 71 10.65 -13.45 -0.24
C LEU A 71 9.45 -14.08 -0.96
N GLN A 72 8.54 -14.66 -0.18
CA GLN A 72 7.23 -15.08 -0.66
C GLN A 72 6.31 -13.87 -0.75
N CYS A 73 5.93 -13.47 -1.97
CA CYS A 73 5.24 -12.20 -2.23
C CYS A 73 3.74 -12.35 -2.58
N GLY A 74 3.24 -13.59 -2.70
CA GLY A 74 1.87 -13.90 -3.16
C GLY A 74 0.78 -13.20 -2.36
N GLU A 75 0.82 -13.39 -1.05
CA GLU A 75 -0.17 -12.82 -0.12
C GLU A 75 -0.10 -11.30 -0.09
N SER A 76 1.10 -10.73 -0.21
CA SER A 76 1.31 -9.28 -0.19
C SER A 76 0.75 -8.59 -1.43
N VAL A 77 0.86 -9.21 -2.61
CA VAL A 77 0.22 -8.69 -3.83
C VAL A 77 -1.30 -8.71 -3.71
N THR A 78 -1.86 -9.74 -3.06
CA THR A 78 -3.29 -9.84 -2.77
C THR A 78 -3.72 -8.78 -1.75
N ALA A 79 -2.94 -8.58 -0.70
CA ALA A 79 -3.18 -7.54 0.31
C ALA A 79 -3.19 -6.14 -0.32
N LEU A 80 -2.25 -5.83 -1.24
CA LEU A 80 -2.29 -4.56 -1.98
C LEU A 80 -3.58 -4.40 -2.80
N HIS A 81 -4.11 -5.49 -3.37
CA HIS A 81 -5.40 -5.44 -4.07
C HIS A 81 -6.53 -5.03 -3.12
N GLN A 82 -6.61 -5.71 -1.98
CA GLN A 82 -7.60 -5.47 -0.94
C GLN A 82 -7.52 -4.04 -0.40
N ALA A 83 -6.31 -3.55 -0.15
CA ALA A 83 -6.07 -2.16 0.24
C ALA A 83 -6.62 -1.16 -0.79
N ALA A 84 -6.33 -1.37 -2.08
CA ALA A 84 -6.85 -0.51 -3.13
C ALA A 84 -8.39 -0.53 -3.19
N GLN A 85 -9.01 -1.70 -3.00
CA GLN A 85 -10.47 -1.82 -2.93
C GLN A 85 -11.03 -1.04 -1.72
N MET A 86 -10.42 -1.18 -0.54
CA MET A 86 -10.86 -0.42 0.65
C MET A 86 -10.80 1.09 0.45
N PHE A 87 -9.75 1.61 -0.19
CA PHE A 87 -9.65 3.04 -0.47
C PHE A 87 -10.69 3.50 -1.48
N ASP A 88 -11.00 2.68 -2.49
CA ASP A 88 -12.03 3.00 -3.47
C ASP A 88 -13.42 3.03 -2.82
N GLU A 89 -13.74 2.03 -1.99
CA GLU A 89 -14.97 1.98 -1.19
C GLU A 89 -15.09 3.15 -0.22
N ALA A 90 -13.95 3.65 0.31
CA ALA A 90 -13.90 4.81 1.18
C ALA A 90 -14.01 6.15 0.43
N GLY A 91 -14.05 6.16 -0.90
CA GLY A 91 -14.10 7.38 -1.74
C GLY A 91 -12.74 8.06 -1.91
N CYS A 92 -11.64 7.34 -1.66
CA CYS A 92 -10.26 7.81 -1.74
C CYS A 92 -9.63 7.37 -3.06
N ALA A 93 -10.21 7.84 -4.18
CA ALA A 93 -9.88 7.34 -5.52
C ALA A 93 -8.40 7.52 -5.91
N ASP A 94 -7.77 8.63 -5.50
CA ASP A 94 -6.35 8.88 -5.79
C ASP A 94 -5.45 7.87 -5.06
N ALA A 95 -5.74 7.59 -3.79
CA ALA A 95 -5.03 6.58 -3.00
C ALA A 95 -5.22 5.18 -3.60
N ALA A 96 -6.44 4.81 -3.98
CA ALA A 96 -6.72 3.54 -4.64
C ALA A 96 -5.95 3.39 -5.97
N ARG A 97 -5.91 4.46 -6.79
CA ARG A 97 -5.19 4.49 -8.07
C ARG A 97 -3.69 4.30 -7.86
N ASP A 98 -3.11 4.98 -6.87
CA ASP A 98 -1.69 4.88 -6.56
C ASP A 98 -1.30 3.47 -6.10
N VAL A 99 -2.09 2.86 -5.20
CA VAL A 99 -1.84 1.47 -4.77
C VAL A 99 -1.96 0.50 -5.94
N ARG A 100 -2.97 0.64 -6.81
CA ARG A 100 -3.13 -0.21 -8.02
C ARG A 100 -1.94 -0.08 -8.97
N ARG A 101 -1.42 1.14 -9.17
CA ARG A 101 -0.25 1.39 -10.03
C ARG A 101 0.97 0.64 -9.49
N GLU A 102 1.26 0.78 -8.20
CA GLU A 102 2.43 0.12 -7.60
C GLU A 102 2.24 -1.39 -7.45
N GLN A 103 1.02 -1.85 -7.16
CA GLN A 103 0.67 -3.27 -7.19
C GLN A 103 0.97 -3.90 -8.55
N LYS A 104 0.57 -3.25 -9.65
CA LYS A 104 0.84 -3.74 -11.00
C LYS A 104 2.36 -3.85 -11.25
N ARG A 105 3.13 -2.86 -10.78
CA ARG A 105 4.59 -2.88 -10.88
C ARG A 105 5.18 -4.08 -10.12
N ILE A 106 4.69 -4.35 -8.91
CA ILE A 106 5.16 -5.47 -8.09
C ILE A 106 4.77 -6.81 -8.73
N ALA A 107 3.52 -6.97 -9.15
CA ALA A 107 3.05 -8.19 -9.79
C ALA A 107 3.88 -8.56 -11.03
N GLN A 108 4.29 -7.56 -11.82
CA GLN A 108 5.22 -7.74 -12.94
C GLN A 108 6.61 -8.18 -12.48
N LEU A 109 7.15 -7.58 -11.42
CA LEU A 109 8.46 -7.93 -10.87
C LEU A 109 8.50 -9.36 -10.32
N THR A 110 7.44 -9.77 -9.64
CA THR A 110 7.34 -11.08 -8.97
C THR A 110 6.73 -12.17 -9.85
N GLN A 111 6.31 -11.83 -11.09
CA GLN A 111 5.59 -12.73 -12.01
C GLN A 111 4.31 -13.33 -11.41
N ILE A 112 3.65 -12.59 -10.51
CA ILE A 112 2.41 -13.03 -9.86
C ILE A 112 1.22 -12.61 -10.74
N ILE A 113 0.35 -13.56 -11.08
CA ILE A 113 -0.89 -13.29 -11.83
C ILE A 113 -1.90 -12.66 -10.87
N LEU A 114 -2.39 -11.47 -11.21
CA LEU A 114 -3.38 -10.76 -10.42
C LEU A 114 -4.81 -11.10 -10.90
N PRO A 115 -5.80 -11.27 -10.01
CA PRO A 115 -7.20 -11.31 -10.42
C PRO A 115 -7.57 -10.02 -11.14
N GLU A 116 -8.22 -10.15 -12.30
CA GLU A 116 -8.73 -9.00 -13.04
C GLU A 116 -9.79 -8.25 -12.20
N PRO A 117 -9.80 -6.91 -12.24
CA PRO A 117 -10.86 -6.15 -11.59
C PRO A 117 -12.20 -6.58 -12.20
N THR A 118 -13.09 -7.11 -11.37
CA THR A 118 -14.45 -7.42 -11.80
C THR A 118 -15.19 -6.10 -11.93
N ASP A 119 -15.29 -5.58 -13.16
CA ASP A 119 -16.09 -4.40 -13.50
C ASP A 119 -17.59 -4.71 -13.34
N ASN A 120 -18.05 -4.86 -12.11
CA ASN A 120 -19.48 -4.93 -11.79
C ASN A 120 -20.05 -3.52 -11.72
N ASN A 121 -20.16 -2.86 -12.87
CA ASN A 121 -20.99 -1.66 -13.04
C ASN A 121 -21.97 -1.85 -14.21
N SER A 122 -22.83 -2.86 -14.08
CA SER A 122 -24.13 -2.88 -14.76
C SER A 122 -25.18 -2.23 -13.87
N ALA A 123 -25.15 -0.90 -13.80
CA ALA A 123 -26.29 -0.11 -13.37
C ALA A 123 -26.54 0.97 -14.42
N ALA A 124 -27.46 0.64 -15.33
CA ALA A 124 -27.99 1.54 -16.33
C ALA A 124 -28.71 2.73 -15.67
N GLY A 125 -28.56 3.92 -16.27
CA GLY A 125 -29.53 5.00 -16.19
C GLY A 125 -29.07 6.24 -15.43
N PHE A 126 -28.43 7.17 -16.13
CA PHE A 126 -28.94 8.52 -16.41
C PHE A 126 -27.80 9.34 -17.05
N ALA A 127 -27.85 9.49 -18.37
CA ALA A 127 -27.12 10.55 -19.04
C ALA A 127 -27.89 11.86 -18.86
N PRO A 128 -27.18 13.00 -18.78
CA PRO A 128 -27.36 13.94 -19.88
C PRO A 128 -26.01 14.35 -20.47
N SER A 129 -26.00 14.29 -21.80
CA SER A 129 -25.06 14.95 -22.70
C SER A 129 -24.89 16.44 -22.37
N THR A 130 -23.68 16.98 -22.54
CA THR A 130 -23.38 18.04 -23.54
C THR A 130 -21.87 18.31 -23.61
N SER A 131 -21.41 18.44 -24.85
CA SER A 131 -20.10 18.73 -25.44
C SER A 131 -19.23 19.85 -24.86
N GLY A 132 -17.90 19.73 -25.04
CA GLY A 132 -17.01 20.88 -25.31
C GLY A 132 -15.59 20.80 -24.72
N ASN A 133 -14.61 20.46 -25.59
CA ASN A 133 -13.15 20.72 -25.63
C ASN A 133 -12.30 21.20 -24.42
N PRO A 134 -10.98 20.91 -24.44
CA PRO A 134 -10.09 20.94 -23.27
C PRO A 134 -9.46 22.32 -23.05
N ILE A 135 -9.52 22.85 -21.81
CA ILE A 135 -8.69 23.98 -21.38
C ILE A 135 -8.29 23.78 -19.93
N ASP A 136 -6.99 23.95 -19.68
CA ASP A 136 -6.31 24.05 -18.39
C ASP A 136 -7.09 24.84 -17.34
N GLY A 137 -7.20 24.28 -16.13
CA GLY A 137 -7.83 25.00 -15.03
C GLY A 137 -7.93 24.16 -13.77
N ARG A 138 -7.03 24.42 -12.82
CA ARG A 138 -7.24 24.16 -11.39
C ARG A 138 -8.67 24.54 -11.01
N THR A 139 -9.46 23.62 -10.45
CA THR A 139 -10.62 23.99 -9.65
C THR A 139 -10.84 22.99 -8.53
N ALA A 140 -10.75 23.53 -7.31
CA ALA A 140 -11.01 22.89 -6.04
C ALA A 140 -12.48 22.50 -5.87
N GLY A 141 -12.76 21.53 -4.99
CA GLY A 141 -14.06 21.47 -4.33
C GLY A 141 -14.73 20.11 -4.18
N THR A 142 -14.01 19.05 -3.84
CA THR A 142 -14.52 18.10 -2.84
C THR A 142 -13.53 18.16 -1.69
N GLY A 143 -13.99 18.21 -0.44
CA GLY A 143 -13.12 18.30 0.74
C GLY A 143 -12.29 17.03 0.87
N GLY A 144 -11.27 16.92 0.03
CA GLY A 144 -10.36 15.82 -0.06
C GLY A 144 -9.64 15.76 1.27
N LEU A 145 -9.89 14.67 1.98
CA LEU A 145 -8.97 14.21 3.00
C LEU A 145 -7.56 14.34 2.40
N ASP A 146 -6.68 15.05 3.11
CA ASP A 146 -5.32 15.35 2.67
C ASP A 146 -4.49 14.07 2.82
N PHE A 147 -4.71 13.14 1.89
CA PHE A 147 -4.02 11.87 1.88
C PHE A 147 -2.58 12.12 1.46
N PRO A 148 -1.59 11.70 2.27
CA PRO A 148 -0.24 11.62 1.77
C PRO A 148 -0.22 10.76 0.50
N THR A 149 0.19 11.35 -0.62
CA THR A 149 0.54 10.59 -1.82
C THR A 149 1.54 9.51 -1.37
N PHE A 150 1.27 8.23 -1.62
CA PHE A 150 2.06 7.11 -1.06
C PHE A 150 3.58 7.22 -1.28
N LEU A 151 3.98 7.98 -2.31
CA LEU A 151 5.37 8.24 -2.68
C LEU A 151 6.02 9.39 -1.89
N ASP A 152 5.27 10.33 -1.34
CA ASP A 152 5.79 11.63 -0.85
C ASP A 152 6.10 11.66 0.65
N THR A 153 5.68 10.65 1.41
CA THR A 153 5.84 10.55 2.89
C THR A 153 6.73 9.37 3.31
N ALA A 154 7.32 8.69 2.33
CA ALA A 154 8.28 7.63 2.54
C ALA A 154 9.68 8.20 2.84
N THR A 155 9.82 9.01 3.89
CA THR A 155 11.10 9.53 4.39
C THR A 155 11.94 8.39 4.98
N TRP A 156 12.69 7.70 4.13
CA TRP A 156 13.71 6.73 4.55
C TRP A 156 14.94 7.39 5.19
N ASP A 157 15.06 8.71 5.15
CA ASP A 157 16.18 9.46 5.72
C ASP A 157 15.99 9.81 7.20
N GLU A 158 14.80 9.58 7.77
CA GLU A 158 14.62 9.74 9.21
C GLU A 158 15.16 8.53 9.95
N PRO A 159 16.14 8.71 10.87
CA PRO A 159 16.63 7.62 11.69
C PRO A 159 15.48 7.03 12.50
N PHE A 160 15.43 5.70 12.59
CA PHE A 160 14.48 4.99 13.47
C PHE A 160 14.49 5.65 14.86
N PRO A 161 13.33 5.99 15.43
CA PRO A 161 13.29 6.58 16.76
C PRO A 161 13.95 5.61 17.73
N ILE A 162 15.03 6.08 18.35
CA ILE A 162 15.74 5.32 19.38
C ILE A 162 14.75 5.21 20.54
N LEU A 163 14.32 3.99 20.84
CA LEU A 163 13.54 3.66 22.03
C LEU A 163 14.43 3.76 23.27
N ASP A 164 14.94 4.96 23.57
CA ASP A 164 15.64 5.22 24.83
C ASP A 164 14.77 6.08 25.74
N LEU A 165 14.67 5.62 26.99
CA LEU A 165 14.05 6.27 28.13
C LEU A 165 12.52 6.45 28.09
N PHE A 166 11.79 5.36 28.29
CA PHE A 166 10.79 5.41 29.36
C PHE A 166 11.54 5.26 30.69
N MET A 167 12.04 6.39 31.24
CA MET A 167 12.29 6.41 32.68
C MET A 167 10.92 6.34 33.35
N PHE A 168 10.63 5.20 33.98
CA PHE A 168 9.62 5.15 35.01
C PHE A 168 10.16 5.97 36.18
N ASP A 169 9.58 7.14 36.39
CA ASP A 169 9.61 7.83 37.69
C ASP A 169 8.53 7.22 38.59
#